data_AF-A0A1H8NT93-F1
#
_entry.id   AF-A0A1H8NT93-F1
#
_cell.length_a   1.000
_cell.length_b   1.000
_cell.length_c   1.000
_cell.angle_alpha   90.00
_cell.angle_beta   90.00
_cell.angle_gamma   90.00
#
_symmetry.space_group_name_H-M   'P 1'
#
loop_
_entity.id
_entity.type
_entity.pdbx_description
1 polymer ?
#
loop_
_entity_poly.entity_id
_entity_poly.type
_entity_poly.pdbx_seq_one_letter_code
_entity_poly.pdbx_strand_id
1 'polypeptide(L)'
;MKFTASQMTLWLLFFILAPSISLAQSQPLSGTMIGSSDGDIMSFECELEYENRINCEFVQILISKDKPLGQWDKVKSDFVAAWPKENSSEIKEVQAMACEMAKNLELALGSDINPAIDEQLRIFVSDDRVRAANLAESSRKSCANPTKENFEPIIYDGYLRGTQTCRPMVNKYNQEFVKISDDVWTVESSPSGSCGAVNTSRFVRDPKARIFWNYTASKVITNKSGEALPGIECAQLDEGEYHYVWDAPPKKMDCIFFD
;
A
#
# COMPACT_ATOMS: atom_id res chain seq x y z
N MET A 1 -27.41 -81.96 -7.69
CA MET A 1 -26.56 -81.07 -6.87
C MET A 1 -27.18 -79.69 -6.89
N LYS A 2 -27.73 -79.24 -5.76
CA LYS A 2 -28.42 -77.95 -5.60
C LYS A 2 -27.37 -76.92 -5.19
N PHE A 3 -27.20 -75.85 -5.96
CA PHE A 3 -26.43 -74.68 -5.55
C PHE A 3 -27.30 -73.84 -4.61
N THR A 4 -26.83 -73.65 -3.38
CA THR A 4 -27.47 -72.80 -2.37
C THR A 4 -27.02 -71.35 -2.57
N ALA A 5 -27.99 -70.49 -2.86
CA ALA A 5 -27.86 -69.03 -2.86
C ALA A 5 -27.67 -68.52 -1.42
N SER A 6 -26.43 -68.55 -0.92
CA SER A 6 -26.11 -67.98 0.39
C SER A 6 -24.62 -67.62 0.53
N GLN A 7 -23.97 -67.11 -0.52
CA GLN A 7 -22.63 -66.52 -0.42
C GLN A 7 -22.39 -65.52 -1.56
N MET A 8 -23.14 -64.43 -1.64
CA MET A 8 -22.76 -63.34 -2.57
C MET A 8 -23.32 -61.96 -2.19
N THR A 9 -23.52 -61.70 -0.90
CA THR A 9 -24.00 -60.41 -0.38
C THR A 9 -23.17 -59.89 0.78
N LEU A 10 -21.90 -60.31 0.88
CA LEU A 10 -20.99 -59.90 1.96
C LEU A 10 -19.63 -59.37 1.46
N TRP A 11 -19.58 -58.85 0.23
CA TRP A 11 -18.38 -58.21 -0.35
C TRP A 11 -18.66 -56.84 -0.99
N LEU A 12 -19.81 -56.23 -0.69
CA LEU A 12 -20.22 -54.93 -1.27
C LEU A 12 -20.52 -53.84 -0.21
N LEU A 13 -20.21 -54.11 1.07
CA LEU A 13 -20.46 -53.18 2.19
C LEU A 13 -19.19 -52.83 2.98
N PHE A 14 -18.01 -52.98 2.37
CA PHE A 14 -16.72 -52.54 2.94
C PHE A 14 -16.11 -51.36 2.16
N PHE A 15 -16.96 -50.52 1.59
CA PHE A 15 -16.63 -49.14 1.17
C PHE A 15 -17.42 -48.14 2.02
N ILE A 16 -17.54 -48.45 3.32
CA ILE A 16 -18.01 -47.50 4.32
C ILE A 16 -16.87 -46.52 4.54
N LEU A 17 -17.04 -45.32 3.99
CA LEU A 17 -16.58 -44.05 4.57
C LEU A 17 -15.23 -44.18 5.28
N ALA A 18 -14.13 -44.22 4.52
CA ALA A 18 -12.90 -43.69 5.07
C ALA A 18 -13.22 -42.21 5.36
N PRO A 19 -13.28 -41.76 6.63
CA PRO A 19 -13.20 -40.33 6.86
C PRO A 19 -11.87 -39.94 6.23
N SER A 20 -11.91 -39.18 5.15
CA SER A 20 -10.76 -38.41 4.72
C SER A 20 -10.40 -37.59 5.96
N ILE A 21 -9.45 -38.06 6.75
CA ILE A 21 -8.79 -37.26 7.76
C ILE A 21 -8.11 -36.19 6.92
N SER A 22 -8.84 -35.11 6.68
CA SER A 22 -8.28 -33.86 6.24
C SER A 22 -7.40 -33.48 7.41
N LEU A 23 -6.13 -33.92 7.35
CA LEU A 23 -5.06 -33.36 8.13
C LEU A 23 -5.11 -31.88 7.76
N ALA A 24 -5.80 -31.10 8.60
CA ALA A 24 -5.85 -29.65 8.48
C ALA A 24 -4.40 -29.22 8.25
N GLN A 25 -4.13 -28.63 7.08
CA GLN A 25 -2.78 -28.32 6.64
C GLN A 25 -2.09 -27.55 7.77
N SER A 26 -1.13 -28.21 8.41
CA SER A 26 -0.51 -27.73 9.65
C SER A 26 0.55 -26.67 9.38
N GLN A 27 0.58 -26.07 8.20
CA GLN A 27 1.63 -25.22 7.67
C GLN A 27 1.00 -23.96 7.05
N PRO A 28 1.64 -22.79 7.12
CA PRO A 28 1.18 -21.60 6.43
C PRO A 28 1.47 -21.75 4.94
N LEU A 29 0.54 -22.32 4.17
CA LEU A 29 0.73 -22.52 2.72
C LEU A 29 0.31 -21.32 1.88
N SER A 30 -0.77 -20.65 2.26
CA SER A 30 -1.15 -19.40 1.64
C SER A 30 -2.11 -18.64 2.54
N GLY A 31 -2.22 -17.34 2.31
CA GLY A 31 -3.17 -16.51 3.03
C GLY A 31 -3.06 -15.04 2.69
N THR A 32 -4.01 -14.27 3.22
CA THR A 32 -3.97 -12.81 3.22
C THR A 32 -4.07 -12.35 4.66
N MET A 33 -3.25 -11.37 5.02
CA MET A 33 -3.19 -10.77 6.33
C MET A 33 -3.19 -9.25 6.22
N ILE A 34 -3.62 -8.59 7.28
CA ILE A 34 -3.69 -7.13 7.36
C ILE A 34 -2.80 -6.67 8.52
N GLY A 35 -1.98 -5.66 8.26
CA GLY A 35 -1.12 -4.99 9.22
C GLY A 35 -1.95 -4.34 10.31
N SER A 36 -1.66 -4.69 11.57
CA SER A 36 -2.45 -4.28 12.74
C SER A 36 -2.35 -2.76 13.02
N SER A 37 -1.24 -2.14 12.60
CA SER A 37 -0.93 -0.72 12.82
C SER A 37 -1.42 0.18 11.69
N ASP A 38 -1.05 -0.18 10.46
CA ASP A 38 -1.12 0.65 9.25
C ASP A 38 -2.26 0.25 8.33
N GLY A 39 -2.76 -1.00 8.44
CA GLY A 39 -3.76 -1.55 7.54
C GLY A 39 -3.16 -2.09 6.23
N ASP A 40 -1.84 -2.25 6.17
CA ASP A 40 -1.16 -2.77 4.99
C ASP A 40 -1.64 -4.19 4.69
N ILE A 41 -1.83 -4.49 3.40
CA ILE A 41 -2.32 -5.80 2.99
C ILE A 41 -1.13 -6.65 2.57
N MET A 42 -1.04 -7.86 3.08
CA MET A 42 0.00 -8.79 2.70
C MET A 42 -0.59 -10.14 2.34
N SER A 43 -0.32 -10.62 1.13
CA SER A 43 -0.56 -12.01 0.75
C SER A 43 0.73 -12.79 0.75
N PHE A 44 0.64 -14.07 1.06
CA PHE A 44 1.77 -14.98 0.97
C PHE A 44 1.35 -16.30 0.33
N GLU A 45 2.28 -16.92 -0.36
CA GLU A 45 2.19 -18.27 -0.89
C GLU A 45 3.49 -19.00 -0.56
N CYS A 46 3.41 -20.18 0.03
CA CYS A 46 4.53 -20.95 0.49
C CYS A 46 4.54 -22.34 -0.14
N GLU A 47 5.74 -22.78 -0.51
CA GLU A 47 6.01 -24.12 -0.99
C GLU A 47 6.78 -24.90 0.07
N LEU A 48 6.41 -26.18 0.25
CA LEU A 48 7.11 -27.08 1.14
C LEU A 48 8.37 -27.62 0.44
N GLU A 49 9.54 -27.29 0.95
CA GLU A 49 10.81 -27.81 0.43
C GLU A 49 11.18 -29.14 1.09
N TYR A 50 11.03 -29.21 2.42
CA TYR A 50 11.31 -30.38 3.26
C TYR A 50 10.30 -30.42 4.42
N GLU A 51 10.22 -31.53 5.18
CA GLU A 51 9.24 -31.69 6.28
C GLU A 51 9.16 -30.50 7.26
N ASN A 52 10.28 -29.80 7.49
CA ASN A 52 10.40 -28.68 8.42
C ASN A 52 10.90 -27.38 7.78
N ARG A 53 10.85 -27.26 6.45
CA ARG A 53 11.28 -26.05 5.73
C ARG A 53 10.27 -25.66 4.68
N ILE A 54 9.88 -24.39 4.70
CA ILE A 54 9.03 -23.78 3.67
C ILE A 54 9.74 -22.57 3.09
N ASN A 55 9.52 -22.32 1.81
CA ASN A 55 9.92 -21.08 1.16
C ASN A 55 8.65 -20.31 0.77
N CYS A 56 8.58 -19.05 1.14
CA CYS A 56 7.39 -18.23 0.99
C CYS A 56 7.66 -17.01 0.13
N GLU A 57 6.83 -16.80 -0.89
CA GLU A 57 6.71 -15.55 -1.63
C GLU A 57 5.68 -14.65 -0.95
N PHE A 58 6.03 -13.39 -0.76
CA PHE A 58 5.17 -12.36 -0.19
C PHE A 58 4.90 -11.27 -1.21
N VAL A 59 3.66 -10.80 -1.22
CA VAL A 59 3.25 -9.56 -1.88
C VAL A 59 2.61 -8.67 -0.83
N GLN A 60 3.29 -7.58 -0.50
CA GLN A 60 2.83 -6.56 0.43
C GLN A 60 2.39 -5.33 -0.36
N ILE A 61 1.20 -4.81 -0.05
CA ILE A 61 0.65 -3.57 -0.58
C ILE A 61 0.54 -2.59 0.57
N LEU A 62 1.39 -1.57 0.53
CA LEU A 62 1.35 -0.46 1.46
C LEU A 62 0.55 0.67 0.82
N ILE A 63 -0.40 1.24 1.56
CA ILE A 63 -1.20 2.37 1.06
C ILE A 63 -0.87 3.58 1.92
N SER A 64 -0.25 4.58 1.30
CA SER A 64 0.10 5.83 1.95
C SER A 64 -0.56 7.03 1.26
N LYS A 65 -0.77 8.12 2.00
CA LYS A 65 -1.19 9.40 1.42
C LYS A 65 -0.01 10.04 0.69
N ASP A 66 -0.23 10.56 -0.53
CA ASP A 66 0.81 11.27 -1.28
C ASP A 66 1.28 12.52 -0.51
N LYS A 67 0.33 13.26 0.08
CA LYS A 67 0.64 14.40 0.95
C LYS A 67 -0.02 14.25 2.32
N PRO A 68 0.71 14.55 3.41
CA PRO A 68 0.13 14.58 4.76
C PRO A 68 -0.82 15.77 4.94
N LEU A 69 -1.89 15.53 5.71
CA LEU A 69 -2.84 16.56 6.15
C LEU A 69 -2.14 17.57 7.08
N GLY A 70 -2.58 18.83 7.03
CA GLY A 70 -2.11 19.89 7.93
C GLY A 70 -0.71 20.44 7.63
N GLN A 71 -0.11 20.11 6.49
CA GLN A 71 1.23 20.60 6.09
C GLN A 71 1.20 21.74 5.08
N TRP A 72 0.05 22.39 4.90
CA TRP A 72 -0.09 23.49 3.95
C TRP A 72 0.92 24.62 4.21
N ASP A 73 1.11 25.04 5.46
CA ASP A 73 2.02 26.15 5.79
C ASP A 73 3.46 25.86 5.36
N LYS A 74 3.91 24.60 5.51
CA LYS A 74 5.22 24.16 5.05
C LYS A 74 5.29 24.18 3.52
N VAL A 75 4.31 23.58 2.85
CA VAL A 75 4.24 23.55 1.37
C VAL A 75 4.25 24.98 0.80
N LYS A 76 3.48 25.89 1.40
CA LYS A 76 3.43 27.29 1.03
C LYS A 76 4.78 27.99 1.25
N SER A 77 5.40 27.77 2.40
CA SER A 77 6.73 28.33 2.70
C SER A 77 7.79 27.85 1.70
N ASP A 78 7.82 26.55 1.41
CA ASP A 78 8.76 25.95 0.47
C ASP A 78 8.54 26.50 -0.95
N PHE A 79 7.28 26.64 -1.38
CA PHE A 79 6.91 27.27 -2.65
C PHE A 79 7.40 28.72 -2.73
N VAL A 80 7.18 29.53 -1.69
CA VAL A 80 7.62 30.93 -1.66
C VAL A 80 9.15 31.02 -1.69
N ALA A 81 9.85 30.13 -0.97
CA ALA A 81 11.31 30.09 -0.95
C ALA A 81 11.91 29.64 -2.30
N ALA A 82 11.23 28.73 -2.99
CA ALA A 82 11.63 28.23 -4.31
C ALA A 82 11.13 29.12 -5.47
N TRP A 83 10.37 30.19 -5.18
CA TRP A 83 9.81 31.05 -6.22
C TRP A 83 10.94 31.68 -7.06
N PRO A 84 10.92 31.53 -8.40
CA PRO A 84 11.99 32.05 -9.23
C PRO A 84 12.09 33.57 -9.17
N LYS A 85 13.28 34.11 -9.49
CA LYS A 85 13.49 35.55 -9.57
C LYS A 85 12.64 36.15 -10.68
N GLU A 86 12.14 37.37 -10.46
CA GLU A 86 11.37 38.09 -11.49
C GLU A 86 12.11 38.14 -12.84
N ASN A 87 11.37 37.92 -13.93
CA ASN A 87 11.87 37.88 -15.31
C ASN A 87 12.87 36.78 -15.66
N SER A 88 13.02 35.75 -14.80
CA SER A 88 13.87 34.60 -15.12
C SER A 88 13.25 33.69 -16.21
N SER A 89 14.06 32.81 -16.80
CA SER A 89 13.57 31.81 -17.76
C SER A 89 12.57 30.85 -17.11
N GLU A 90 12.79 30.50 -15.83
CA GLU A 90 11.92 29.62 -15.06
C GLU A 90 10.52 30.23 -14.88
N ILE A 91 10.39 31.55 -14.68
CA ILE A 91 9.06 32.20 -14.63
C ILE A 91 8.33 32.05 -15.96
N LYS A 92 9.03 32.18 -17.10
CA LYS A 92 8.41 32.02 -18.42
C LYS A 92 7.94 30.59 -18.65
N GLU A 93 8.70 29.60 -18.20
CA GLU A 93 8.31 28.19 -18.27
C GLU A 93 7.07 27.91 -17.40
N VAL A 94 7.07 28.39 -16.16
CA VAL A 94 5.94 28.23 -15.24
C VAL A 94 4.69 28.97 -15.72
N GLN A 95 4.85 30.16 -16.31
CA GLN A 95 3.78 30.90 -16.98
C GLN A 95 3.21 30.13 -18.18
N ALA A 96 4.07 29.56 -19.03
CA ALA A 96 3.64 28.78 -20.19
C ALA A 96 2.82 27.55 -19.77
N MET A 97 3.26 26.84 -18.72
CA MET A 97 2.49 25.73 -18.15
C MET A 97 1.11 26.18 -17.64
N ALA A 98 1.02 27.33 -16.96
CA ALA A 98 -0.26 27.87 -16.52
C ALA A 98 -1.17 28.24 -17.70
N CYS A 99 -0.62 28.81 -18.78
CA CYS A 99 -1.38 29.12 -19.99
C CYS A 99 -1.92 27.85 -20.67
N GLU A 100 -1.10 26.81 -20.78
CA GLU A 100 -1.52 25.52 -21.35
C GLU A 100 -2.60 24.86 -20.49
N MET A 101 -2.43 24.86 -19.17
CA MET A 101 -3.40 24.31 -18.23
C MET A 101 -4.74 25.04 -18.32
N ALA A 102 -4.74 26.38 -18.37
CA ALA A 102 -5.95 27.17 -18.54
C ALA A 102 -6.70 26.77 -19.81
N LYS A 103 -6.00 26.72 -20.94
CA LYS A 103 -6.57 26.32 -22.24
C LYS A 103 -7.17 24.91 -22.20
N ASN A 104 -6.45 23.94 -21.64
CA ASN A 104 -6.89 22.55 -21.60
C ASN A 104 -8.12 22.38 -20.70
N LEU A 105 -8.16 23.06 -19.55
CA LEU A 105 -9.31 23.04 -18.65
C LEU A 105 -10.53 23.72 -19.28
N GLU A 106 -10.36 24.87 -19.92
CA GLU A 106 -11.45 25.56 -20.64
C GLU A 106 -12.05 24.69 -21.75
N LEU A 107 -11.20 24.01 -22.54
CA LEU A 107 -11.65 23.07 -23.56
C LEU A 107 -12.42 21.88 -22.97
N ALA A 108 -11.95 21.33 -21.84
CA ALA A 108 -12.60 20.22 -21.16
C ALA A 108 -13.94 20.61 -20.51
N LEU A 109 -14.05 21.86 -20.04
CA LEU A 109 -15.24 22.37 -19.36
C LEU A 109 -16.35 22.83 -20.32
N GLY A 110 -15.98 23.18 -21.56
CA GLY A 110 -16.88 23.79 -22.54
C GLY A 110 -17.18 25.28 -22.22
N SER A 111 -17.89 25.95 -23.13
CA SER A 111 -18.11 27.41 -23.12
C SER A 111 -18.96 27.96 -21.96
N ASP A 112 -19.59 27.11 -21.15
CA ASP A 112 -20.73 27.47 -20.30
C ASP A 112 -20.43 27.50 -18.78
N ILE A 113 -19.23 27.90 -18.36
CA ILE A 113 -18.97 28.04 -16.92
C ILE A 113 -18.83 29.50 -16.51
N ASN A 114 -19.90 30.01 -15.90
CA ASN A 114 -19.85 31.19 -15.05
C ASN A 114 -19.36 30.76 -13.66
N PRO A 115 -18.15 31.15 -13.20
CA PRO A 115 -17.63 30.77 -11.88
C PRO A 115 -18.44 31.34 -10.69
N ALA A 116 -19.41 32.22 -10.94
CA ALA A 116 -20.35 32.73 -9.94
C ALA A 116 -21.53 31.77 -9.67
N ILE A 117 -21.26 30.46 -9.58
CA ILE A 117 -22.29 29.48 -9.20
C ILE A 117 -22.52 29.60 -7.68
N ASP A 118 -23.75 29.92 -7.30
CA ASP A 118 -24.25 30.02 -5.92
C ASP A 118 -23.88 28.78 -5.09
N GLU A 119 -23.62 28.97 -3.79
CA GLU A 119 -23.26 27.94 -2.81
C GLU A 119 -24.25 26.76 -2.82
N GLN A 120 -25.53 27.01 -3.14
CA GLN A 120 -26.58 25.99 -3.24
C GLN A 120 -26.52 25.16 -4.54
N LEU A 121 -26.01 25.71 -5.65
CA LEU A 121 -25.86 24.99 -6.91
C LEU A 121 -24.59 24.11 -6.95
N ARG A 122 -23.63 24.33 -6.04
CA ARG A 122 -22.46 23.44 -5.85
C ARG A 122 -22.87 22.00 -5.48
N ILE A 123 -24.07 21.81 -4.95
CA ILE A 123 -24.61 20.49 -4.59
C ILE A 123 -25.03 19.71 -5.86
N PHE A 124 -25.32 20.40 -6.97
CA PHE A 124 -25.81 19.80 -8.24
C PHE A 124 -24.76 19.74 -9.35
N VAL A 125 -23.72 20.57 -9.28
CA VAL A 125 -22.52 20.47 -10.13
C VAL A 125 -21.56 19.53 -9.42
N SER A 126 -21.05 18.48 -10.06
CA SER A 126 -20.03 17.63 -9.41
C SER A 126 -18.91 18.52 -8.87
N ASP A 127 -18.48 18.32 -7.62
CA ASP A 127 -17.41 19.11 -6.98
C ASP A 127 -16.19 19.28 -7.91
N ASP A 128 -15.93 18.26 -8.74
CA ASP A 128 -14.88 18.24 -9.76
C ASP A 128 -15.03 19.33 -10.84
N ARG A 129 -16.24 19.65 -11.31
CA ARG A 129 -16.46 20.70 -12.33
C ARG A 129 -16.27 22.10 -11.74
N VAL A 130 -16.76 22.34 -10.53
CA VAL A 130 -16.55 23.62 -9.83
C VAL A 130 -15.06 23.81 -9.54
N ARG A 131 -14.40 22.76 -9.06
CA ARG A 131 -12.96 22.75 -8.82
C ARG A 131 -12.15 23.01 -10.10
N ALA A 132 -12.48 22.30 -11.18
CA ALA A 132 -11.84 22.50 -12.48
C ALA A 132 -12.02 23.94 -13.01
N ALA A 133 -13.20 24.54 -12.82
CA ALA A 133 -13.44 25.93 -13.20
C ALA A 133 -12.61 26.93 -12.38
N ASN A 134 -12.53 26.73 -11.06
CA ASN A 134 -11.67 27.55 -10.19
C ASN A 134 -10.19 27.41 -10.55
N LEU A 135 -9.76 26.20 -10.91
CA LEU A 135 -8.40 25.94 -11.36
C LEU A 135 -8.13 26.59 -12.72
N ALA A 136 -9.08 26.54 -13.67
CA ALA A 136 -8.98 27.23 -14.95
C ALA A 136 -8.81 28.74 -14.77
N GLU A 137 -9.64 29.36 -13.92
CA GLU A 137 -9.56 30.79 -13.62
C GLU A 137 -8.23 31.17 -12.95
N SER A 138 -7.76 30.35 -12.00
CA SER A 138 -6.46 30.56 -11.34
C SER A 138 -5.28 30.43 -12.31
N SER A 139 -5.38 29.46 -13.24
CA SER A 139 -4.42 29.25 -14.32
C SER A 139 -4.39 30.42 -15.29
N ARG A 140 -5.57 30.95 -15.64
CA ARG A 140 -5.71 32.13 -16.52
C ARG A 140 -5.09 33.37 -15.89
N LYS A 141 -5.32 33.61 -14.59
CA LYS A 141 -4.67 34.71 -13.84
C LYS A 141 -3.15 34.56 -13.81
N SER A 142 -2.67 33.36 -13.51
CA SER A 142 -1.25 33.01 -13.48
C SER A 142 -0.58 33.18 -14.85
N CYS A 143 -1.27 32.78 -15.92
CA CYS A 143 -0.84 32.97 -17.31
C CYS A 143 -0.72 34.46 -17.67
N ALA A 144 -1.70 35.28 -17.28
CA ALA A 144 -1.71 36.71 -17.59
C ALA A 144 -0.68 37.51 -16.76
N ASN A 145 -0.48 37.12 -15.50
CA ASN A 145 0.42 37.80 -14.57
C ASN A 145 1.06 36.78 -13.61
N PRO A 146 2.29 36.30 -13.91
CA PRO A 146 2.90 35.20 -13.17
C PRO A 146 3.53 35.69 -11.86
N THR A 147 2.69 35.96 -10.86
CA THR A 147 3.12 36.28 -9.49
C THR A 147 2.87 35.09 -8.57
N LYS A 148 3.63 35.03 -7.47
CA LYS A 148 3.46 34.03 -6.41
C LYS A 148 2.02 33.99 -5.89
N GLU A 149 1.36 35.14 -5.75
CA GLU A 149 -0.04 35.24 -5.30
C GLU A 149 -1.02 34.61 -6.28
N ASN A 150 -0.77 34.74 -7.59
CA ASN A 150 -1.65 34.16 -8.61
C ASN A 150 -1.46 32.64 -8.75
N PHE A 151 -0.26 32.13 -8.45
CA PHE A 151 0.04 30.70 -8.46
C PHE A 151 -0.35 29.97 -7.17
N GLU A 152 -0.43 30.64 -6.03
CA GLU A 152 -0.77 30.02 -4.74
C GLU A 152 -2.05 29.15 -4.81
N PRO A 153 -3.17 29.57 -5.43
CA PRO A 153 -4.36 28.73 -5.56
C PRO A 153 -4.14 27.43 -6.35
N ILE A 154 -3.27 27.45 -7.36
CA ILE A 154 -2.92 26.26 -8.16
C ILE A 154 -2.12 25.28 -7.29
N ILE A 155 -1.15 25.79 -6.53
CA ILE A 155 -0.34 24.99 -5.61
C ILE A 155 -1.20 24.41 -4.49
N TYR A 156 -2.15 25.20 -3.97
CA TYR A 156 -3.09 24.74 -2.95
C TYR A 156 -4.01 23.64 -3.47
N ASP A 157 -4.52 23.77 -4.70
CA ASP A 157 -5.32 22.70 -5.32
C ASP A 157 -4.52 21.40 -5.46
N GLY A 158 -3.26 21.49 -5.93
CA GLY A 158 -2.35 20.36 -6.00
C GLY A 158 -2.09 19.72 -4.63
N TYR A 159 -1.90 20.53 -3.59
CA TYR A 159 -1.78 20.06 -2.21
C TYR A 159 -3.03 19.30 -1.76
N LEU A 160 -4.22 19.89 -1.92
CA LEU A 160 -5.49 19.25 -1.55
C LEU A 160 -5.68 17.92 -2.30
N ARG A 161 -5.37 17.89 -3.60
CA ARG A 161 -5.40 16.65 -4.38
C ARG A 161 -4.46 15.61 -3.77
N GLY A 162 -3.22 15.97 -3.49
CA GLY A 162 -2.24 15.08 -2.87
C GLY A 162 -2.67 14.55 -1.49
N THR A 163 -3.42 15.33 -0.70
CA THR A 163 -3.98 14.84 0.58
C THR A 163 -5.15 13.88 0.41
N GLN A 164 -5.77 13.86 -0.77
CA GLN A 164 -6.86 12.97 -1.15
C GLN A 164 -6.39 11.79 -2.00
N THR A 165 -5.17 11.85 -2.54
CA THR A 165 -4.55 10.79 -3.33
C THR A 165 -3.82 9.79 -2.44
N CYS A 166 -4.01 8.52 -2.73
CA CYS A 166 -3.25 7.43 -2.12
C CYS A 166 -2.32 6.79 -3.14
N ARG A 167 -1.11 6.47 -2.69
CA ARG A 167 -0.11 5.75 -3.47
C ARG A 167 0.00 4.32 -2.96
N PRO A 168 -0.40 3.32 -3.77
CA PRO A 168 -0.10 1.94 -3.48
C PRO A 168 1.37 1.68 -3.79
N MET A 169 2.11 1.17 -2.82
CA MET A 169 3.45 0.65 -3.02
C MET A 169 3.39 -0.87 -2.91
N VAL A 170 3.81 -1.56 -3.96
CA VAL A 170 3.87 -3.03 -3.97
C VAL A 170 5.30 -3.46 -3.69
N ASN A 171 5.49 -4.19 -2.59
CA ASN A 171 6.75 -4.81 -2.23
C ASN A 171 6.62 -6.33 -2.40
N LYS A 172 7.55 -6.94 -3.12
CA LYS A 172 7.59 -8.40 -3.33
C LYS A 172 8.91 -8.95 -2.84
N TYR A 173 8.87 -10.01 -2.05
CA TYR A 173 10.06 -10.61 -1.47
C TYR A 173 9.83 -12.08 -1.11
N ASN A 174 10.93 -12.82 -0.99
CA ASN A 174 10.91 -14.23 -0.60
C ASN A 174 11.62 -14.42 0.75
N GLN A 175 11.14 -15.37 1.55
CA GLN A 175 11.81 -15.78 2.79
C GLN A 175 11.67 -17.28 3.02
N GLU A 176 12.76 -17.90 3.44
CA GLU A 176 12.77 -19.28 3.92
C GLU A 176 12.48 -19.33 5.41
N PHE A 177 11.65 -20.28 5.82
CA PHE A 177 11.30 -20.53 7.21
C PHE A 177 11.59 -21.96 7.60
N VAL A 178 12.03 -22.13 8.84
CA VAL A 178 12.20 -23.42 9.49
C VAL A 178 11.18 -23.59 10.61
N LYS A 179 10.65 -24.80 10.74
CA LYS A 179 9.71 -25.16 11.80
C LYS A 179 10.47 -25.29 13.13
N ILE A 180 10.07 -24.52 14.13
CA ILE A 180 10.63 -24.63 15.49
C ILE A 180 9.66 -25.29 16.48
N SER A 181 8.36 -25.26 16.19
CA SER A 181 7.33 -26.02 16.89
C SER A 181 6.12 -26.24 15.98
N ASP A 182 5.10 -26.98 16.44
CA ASP A 182 3.86 -27.18 15.67
C ASP A 182 3.09 -25.89 15.37
N ASP A 183 3.33 -24.84 16.16
CA ASP A 183 2.60 -23.57 16.07
C ASP A 183 3.50 -22.41 15.66
N VAL A 184 4.78 -22.64 15.36
CA VAL A 184 5.72 -21.56 15.05
C VAL A 184 6.73 -21.94 13.97
N TRP A 185 6.83 -21.06 12.98
CA TRP A 185 7.87 -21.05 11.95
C TRP A 185 8.67 -19.76 12.06
N THR A 186 9.98 -19.83 11.94
CA THR A 186 10.87 -18.66 12.01
C THR A 186 11.76 -18.61 10.79
N VAL A 187 12.10 -17.40 10.35
CA VAL A 187 13.08 -17.22 9.27
C VAL A 187 14.43 -17.80 9.68
N GLU A 188 15.06 -18.51 8.76
CA GLU A 188 16.48 -18.84 8.86
C GLU A 188 17.28 -17.78 8.08
N SER A 189 17.93 -16.86 8.79
CA SER A 189 18.67 -15.74 8.17
C SER A 189 20.05 -15.60 8.80
N SER A 190 21.06 -15.44 7.95
CA SER A 190 22.39 -14.97 8.34
C SER A 190 22.49 -13.44 8.15
N PRO A 191 23.41 -12.76 8.86
CA PRO A 191 23.66 -11.34 8.64
C PRO A 191 24.03 -11.06 7.18
N SER A 192 23.38 -10.06 6.59
CA SER A 192 23.57 -9.70 5.19
C SER A 192 23.87 -8.21 4.99
N GLY A 193 24.61 -7.89 3.94
CA GLY A 193 24.99 -6.52 3.57
C GLY A 193 25.95 -5.83 4.54
N SER A 194 26.26 -4.56 4.24
CA SER A 194 27.17 -3.71 5.06
C SER A 194 26.64 -3.48 6.48
N CYS A 195 25.32 -3.48 6.64
CA CYS A 195 24.65 -3.28 7.92
C CYS A 195 24.51 -4.57 8.76
N GLY A 196 24.83 -5.74 8.20
CA GLY A 196 24.63 -7.01 8.89
C GLY A 196 23.17 -7.23 9.29
N ALA A 197 22.25 -6.99 8.37
CA ALA A 197 20.81 -7.17 8.60
C ALA A 197 20.48 -8.66 8.75
N VAL A 198 19.77 -9.00 9.83
CA VAL A 198 19.28 -10.35 10.14
C VAL A 198 17.76 -10.29 10.20
N ASN A 199 17.08 -11.05 9.35
CA ASN A 199 15.62 -11.16 9.43
C ASN A 199 15.23 -12.07 10.59
N THR A 200 14.25 -11.65 11.37
CA THR A 200 13.74 -12.38 12.55
C THR A 200 12.23 -12.65 12.45
N SER A 201 11.69 -12.54 11.24
CA SER A 201 10.27 -12.74 10.98
C SER A 201 9.80 -14.15 11.35
N ARG A 202 8.50 -14.27 11.68
CA ARG A 202 7.92 -15.53 12.14
C ARG A 202 6.44 -15.65 11.79
N PHE A 203 6.00 -16.87 11.53
CA PHE A 203 4.59 -17.25 11.57
C PHE A 203 4.25 -17.87 12.92
N VAL A 204 3.12 -17.48 13.49
CA VAL A 204 2.56 -18.05 14.71
C VAL A 204 1.12 -18.46 14.45
N ARG A 205 0.77 -19.72 14.76
CA ARG A 205 -0.59 -20.23 14.55
C ARG A 205 -1.58 -19.46 15.42
N ASP A 206 -2.73 -19.13 14.85
CA ASP A 206 -3.79 -18.49 15.62
C ASP A 206 -4.37 -19.47 16.67
N PRO A 207 -4.43 -19.08 17.97
CA PRO A 207 -4.90 -19.96 19.02
C PRO A 207 -6.41 -20.24 18.96
N LYS A 208 -7.20 -19.32 18.37
CA LYS A 208 -8.66 -19.42 18.25
C LYS A 208 -9.07 -20.09 16.94
N ALA A 209 -8.29 -19.91 15.88
CA ALA A 209 -8.57 -20.42 14.55
C ALA A 209 -7.33 -21.15 14.00
N ARG A 210 -7.14 -22.39 14.45
CA ARG A 210 -5.91 -23.19 14.23
C ARG A 210 -5.50 -23.44 12.77
N ILE A 211 -6.35 -23.13 11.80
CA ILE A 211 -6.03 -23.23 10.37
C ILE A 211 -5.36 -21.95 9.83
N PHE A 212 -5.41 -20.84 10.58
CA PHE A 212 -4.84 -19.57 10.19
C PHE A 212 -3.56 -19.26 10.97
N TRP A 213 -2.78 -18.36 10.39
CA TRP A 213 -1.47 -17.96 10.86
C TRP A 213 -1.40 -16.45 10.91
N ASN A 214 -0.78 -15.95 11.96
CA ASN A 214 -0.36 -14.56 12.07
C ASN A 214 1.12 -14.48 11.71
N TYR A 215 1.52 -13.38 11.11
CA TYR A 215 2.90 -13.13 10.72
C TYR A 215 3.44 -11.90 11.43
N THR A 216 4.66 -11.99 11.92
CA THR A 216 5.41 -10.82 12.41
C THR A 216 6.61 -10.63 11.51
N ALA A 217 6.67 -9.47 10.84
CA ALA A 217 7.84 -9.04 10.09
C ALA A 217 8.77 -8.28 11.03
N SER A 218 10.04 -8.67 11.07
CA SER A 218 11.03 -7.99 11.91
C SER A 218 12.44 -8.26 11.42
N LYS A 219 13.35 -7.33 11.71
CA LYS A 219 14.78 -7.48 11.44
C LYS A 219 15.61 -6.79 12.51
N VAL A 220 16.85 -7.24 12.63
CA VAL A 220 17.86 -6.65 13.51
C VAL A 220 19.08 -6.26 12.67
N ILE A 221 19.63 -5.08 12.95
CA ILE A 221 20.81 -4.54 12.30
C ILE A 221 21.99 -4.70 13.26
N THR A 222 22.91 -5.60 12.90
CA THR A 222 24.03 -5.95 13.78
C THR A 222 25.23 -5.02 13.65
N ASN A 223 25.38 -4.31 12.52
CA ASN A 223 26.43 -3.31 12.31
C ASN A 223 25.84 -1.90 12.16
N LYS A 224 25.57 -1.24 13.29
CA LYS A 224 24.99 0.11 13.35
C LYS A 224 25.90 1.21 12.81
N SER A 225 27.22 1.01 12.91
CA SER A 225 28.24 1.95 12.41
C SER A 225 28.47 1.87 10.90
N GLY A 226 27.84 0.91 10.23
CA GLY A 226 27.92 0.80 8.78
C GLY A 226 27.11 1.88 8.06
N GLU A 227 27.21 1.84 6.74
CA GLU A 227 26.43 2.69 5.85
C GLU A 227 25.62 1.79 4.89
N ALA A 228 24.31 2.02 4.82
CA ALA A 228 23.40 1.25 3.98
C ALA A 228 23.48 1.72 2.52
N LEU A 229 23.56 3.04 2.33
CA LEU A 229 23.71 3.77 1.07
C LEU A 229 24.45 5.08 1.36
N PRO A 230 25.09 5.72 0.37
CA PRO A 230 25.75 7.01 0.57
C PRO A 230 24.86 8.03 1.30
N GLY A 231 25.27 8.43 2.50
CA GLY A 231 24.55 9.35 3.40
C GLY A 231 23.47 8.72 4.29
N ILE A 232 23.29 7.40 4.25
CA ILE A 232 22.29 6.68 5.07
C ILE A 232 23.01 5.71 6.01
N GLU A 233 23.08 6.09 7.27
CA GLU A 233 23.68 5.27 8.33
C GLU A 233 22.84 4.03 8.61
N CYS A 234 23.47 2.88 8.84
CA CYS A 234 22.76 1.65 9.21
C CYS A 234 21.96 1.80 10.51
N ALA A 235 22.34 2.74 11.39
CA ALA A 235 21.61 3.07 12.60
C ALA A 235 20.21 3.67 12.34
N GLN A 236 19.97 4.24 11.15
CA GLN A 236 18.68 4.81 10.75
C GLN A 236 17.74 3.77 10.14
N LEU A 237 18.23 2.57 9.85
CA LEU A 237 17.40 1.50 9.31
C LEU A 237 16.40 1.05 10.36
N ASP A 238 15.16 0.91 9.92
CA ASP A 238 14.04 0.46 10.74
C ASP A 238 14.24 -0.98 11.27
N GLU A 239 13.96 -1.17 12.55
CA GLU A 239 13.97 -2.47 13.26
C GLU A 239 12.64 -2.75 13.95
N GLY A 240 11.58 -2.04 13.55
CA GLY A 240 10.24 -2.26 14.07
C GLY A 240 9.75 -3.69 13.86
N GLU A 241 8.90 -4.15 14.78
CA GLU A 241 8.08 -5.34 14.57
C GLU A 241 6.74 -4.92 13.94
N TYR A 242 6.38 -5.57 12.85
CA TYR A 242 5.12 -5.34 12.13
C TYR A 242 4.26 -6.59 12.22
N HIS A 243 3.10 -6.46 12.85
CA HIS A 243 2.20 -7.59 13.09
C HIS A 243 1.07 -7.62 12.05
N TYR A 244 1.02 -8.72 11.31
CA TYR A 244 0.00 -9.01 10.31
C TYR A 244 -0.88 -10.13 10.83
N VAL A 245 -2.18 -9.89 10.85
CA VAL A 245 -3.17 -10.85 11.34
C VAL A 245 -4.20 -11.16 10.27
N TRP A 246 -4.73 -12.39 10.29
CA TRP A 246 -5.68 -12.87 9.28
C TRP A 246 -7.09 -12.28 9.44
N ASP A 247 -7.46 -11.84 10.64
CA ASP A 247 -8.81 -11.37 11.01
C ASP A 247 -8.90 -9.89 11.33
N ALA A 248 -7.88 -9.09 10.99
CA ALA A 248 -7.94 -7.65 11.20
C ALA A 248 -9.05 -7.02 10.34
N PRO A 249 -9.82 -6.06 10.88
CA PRO A 249 -10.77 -5.30 10.07
C PRO A 249 -10.01 -4.49 9.02
N PRO A 250 -10.55 -4.34 7.80
CA PRO A 250 -9.95 -3.48 6.79
C PRO A 250 -9.85 -2.04 7.32
N LYS A 251 -8.65 -1.47 7.28
CA LYS A 251 -8.46 -0.06 7.59
C LYS A 251 -8.74 0.76 6.33
N LYS A 252 -9.76 1.61 6.40
CA LYS A 252 -10.10 2.50 5.29
C LYS A 252 -9.16 3.69 5.30
N MET A 253 -8.51 3.90 4.16
CA MET A 253 -7.83 5.15 3.86
C MET A 253 -8.84 6.04 3.16
N ASP A 254 -9.05 7.27 3.64
CA ASP A 254 -10.01 8.23 3.06
C ASP A 254 -9.47 8.82 1.75
N CYS A 255 -9.20 7.96 0.77
CA CYS A 255 -8.68 8.31 -0.54
C CYS A 255 -9.83 8.60 -1.50
N ILE A 256 -9.71 9.67 -2.29
CA ILE A 256 -10.58 9.93 -3.44
C ILE A 256 -9.89 9.45 -4.73
N PHE A 257 -8.56 9.53 -4.77
CA PHE A 257 -7.75 9.19 -5.95
C PHE A 257 -6.69 8.14 -5.62
N PHE A 258 -6.28 7.39 -6.65
CA PHE A 258 -5.10 6.53 -6.64
C PHE A 258 -4.16 6.98 -7.75
N ASP A 259 -2.86 6.96 -7.45
CA ASP A 259 -1.75 7.31 -8.37
C ASP A 259 -0.92 6.06 -8.65
#